data_AF-A0A1F6DHW4-F1
#
_entry.id   AF-A0A1F6DHW4-F1
#
_cell.length_a   1.000
_cell.length_b   1.000
_cell.length_c   1.000
_cell.angle_alpha   90.00
_cell.angle_beta   90.00
_cell.angle_gamma   90.00
#
_symmetry.space_group_name_H-M   'P 1'
#
loop_
_entity.id
_entity.type
_entity.pdbx_description
1 polymer ?
#
loop_
_entity_poly.entity_id
_entity_poly.type
_entity_poly.pdbx_seq_one_letter_code
_entity_poly.pdbx_strand_id
1 'polypeptide(L)'
;MLEPNPEFSWEDSAVFNPAAFYDGEHVYLLYRALGGDGISRIGCAQSKDGIHFTRFRNPVFVMNTPPSPKFRNPFADIGRYDRDAYASGGGWGGSEDPRAVLIDGVLHMNFGVFDSWKSIRVALTSITLPDFRARIWNWAPHLFISPEKETHKNWVLFPEKIRGKFAILHALTPKVMIDYADSLEEWENQPIRSNNHRGGRDGHWDEFVRGAAAPPLKTKYGWLQLYHAMNPRENHGYKVGVMILDLKDPTKILYRSSKPVLEPQEWYENDWKPGVVYASGAVIKDGTLFVYYGGGDKRISMATAPLEPFLHALMHDNEARLI
;
A
#
# COMPACT_ATOMS: atom_id res chain seq x y z
N MET A 1 10.47 -8.70 -12.03
CA MET A 1 10.69 -7.28 -11.65
C MET A 1 10.03 -6.39 -12.70
N LEU A 2 9.33 -5.33 -12.30
CA LEU A 2 8.88 -4.27 -13.22
C LEU A 2 9.75 -3.03 -12.98
N GLU A 3 10.21 -2.43 -14.08
CA GLU A 3 11.09 -1.26 -14.07
C GLU A 3 10.45 -0.05 -14.76
N PRO A 4 10.91 1.18 -14.45
CA PRO A 4 10.50 2.38 -15.18
C PRO A 4 10.73 2.21 -16.68
N ASN A 5 9.77 2.65 -17.50
CA ASN A 5 9.93 2.62 -18.95
C ASN A 5 10.13 4.04 -19.48
N PRO A 6 11.32 4.37 -20.01
CA PRO A 6 11.61 5.71 -20.52
C PRO A 6 10.80 6.09 -21.76
N GLU A 7 10.14 5.15 -22.43
CA GLU A 7 9.23 5.44 -23.55
C GLU A 7 7.92 6.10 -23.09
N PHE A 8 7.58 6.00 -21.81
CA PHE A 8 6.34 6.51 -21.25
C PHE A 8 6.62 7.55 -20.16
N SER A 9 6.49 8.83 -20.51
CA SER A 9 6.83 9.96 -19.63
C SER A 9 6.07 10.01 -18.30
N TRP A 10 4.99 9.24 -18.16
CA TRP A 10 4.18 9.16 -16.95
C TRP A 10 4.70 8.15 -15.92
N GLU A 11 5.66 7.29 -16.31
CA GLU A 11 6.28 6.24 -15.48
C GLU A 11 7.79 6.11 -15.67
N ASP A 12 8.42 7.07 -16.36
CA ASP A 12 9.84 7.04 -16.72
C ASP A 12 10.78 7.17 -15.51
N SER A 13 10.29 7.71 -14.40
CA SER A 13 11.11 8.04 -13.24
C SER A 13 11.10 6.94 -12.20
N ALA A 14 9.96 6.33 -11.90
CA ALA A 14 9.86 5.19 -10.97
C ALA A 14 8.56 4.40 -11.17
N VAL A 15 8.58 3.08 -10.93
CA VAL A 15 7.39 2.24 -10.78
C VAL A 15 7.52 1.39 -9.53
N PHE A 16 6.63 1.57 -8.56
CA PHE A 16 6.82 1.01 -7.22
C PHE A 16 5.50 0.94 -6.44
N ASN A 17 5.57 0.45 -5.21
CA ASN A 17 4.47 0.38 -4.24
C ASN A 17 3.12 -0.08 -4.84
N PRO A 18 3.07 -1.30 -5.40
CA PRO A 18 1.87 -1.78 -6.05
C PRO A 18 0.83 -2.29 -5.05
N ALA A 19 -0.42 -1.91 -5.24
CA ALA A 19 -1.56 -2.71 -4.80
C ALA A 19 -1.58 -4.02 -5.61
N ALA A 20 -2.10 -5.08 -5.01
CA ALA A 20 -2.34 -6.34 -5.72
C ALA A 20 -3.71 -6.90 -5.38
N PHE A 21 -4.41 -7.45 -6.37
CA PHE A 21 -5.63 -8.22 -6.17
C PHE A 21 -5.69 -9.38 -7.16
N TYR A 22 -6.42 -10.43 -6.78
CA TYR A 22 -6.67 -11.61 -7.60
C TYR A 22 -8.17 -11.75 -7.85
N ASP A 23 -8.58 -11.82 -9.10
CA ASP A 23 -10.00 -11.86 -9.49
C ASP A 23 -10.52 -13.28 -9.82
N GLY A 24 -9.71 -14.30 -9.52
CA GLY A 24 -9.98 -15.70 -9.85
C GLY A 24 -9.38 -16.16 -11.18
N GLU A 25 -8.91 -15.24 -12.03
CA GLU A 25 -8.26 -15.57 -13.31
C GLU A 25 -6.88 -14.93 -13.43
N HIS A 26 -6.77 -13.66 -13.02
CA HIS A 26 -5.55 -12.87 -13.14
C HIS A 26 -5.19 -12.22 -11.81
N VAL A 27 -3.90 -12.17 -11.52
CA VAL A 27 -3.32 -11.25 -10.54
C VAL A 27 -3.09 -9.91 -11.23
N TYR A 28 -3.61 -8.85 -10.65
CA TYR A 28 -3.39 -7.48 -11.12
C TYR A 28 -2.52 -6.73 -10.13
N LEU A 29 -1.56 -5.96 -10.66
CA LEU A 29 -0.83 -4.94 -9.92
C LEU A 29 -1.36 -3.58 -10.33
N LEU A 30 -1.85 -2.81 -9.36
CA LEU A 30 -2.11 -1.39 -9.52
C LEU A 30 -0.93 -0.65 -8.92
N TYR A 31 -0.02 -0.15 -9.75
CA TYR A 31 1.25 0.37 -9.28
C TYR A 31 1.32 1.88 -9.31
N ARG A 32 2.04 2.44 -8.33
CA ARG A 32 2.43 3.84 -8.37
C ARG A 32 3.48 4.04 -9.46
N ALA A 33 3.19 4.90 -10.40
CA ALA A 33 4.11 5.37 -11.42
C ALA A 33 4.45 6.84 -11.17
N LEU A 34 5.73 7.17 -11.19
CA LEU A 34 6.23 8.53 -11.12
C LEU A 34 6.77 8.91 -12.49
N GLY A 35 6.23 9.99 -13.06
CA GLY A 35 6.76 10.60 -14.28
C GLY A 35 7.80 11.68 -13.97
N GLY A 36 8.54 12.12 -14.99
CA GLY A 36 9.52 13.19 -14.88
C GLY A 36 8.92 14.55 -14.50
N ASP A 37 7.60 14.68 -14.58
CA ASP A 37 6.83 15.81 -14.07
C ASP A 37 6.56 15.76 -12.55
N GLY A 38 7.05 14.72 -11.87
CA GLY A 38 6.93 14.48 -10.44
C GLY A 38 5.52 14.17 -9.95
N ILE A 39 4.59 13.86 -10.87
CA ILE A 39 3.21 13.50 -10.54
C ILE A 39 3.07 11.98 -10.49
N SER A 40 2.57 11.48 -9.36
CA SER A 40 2.27 10.07 -9.17
C SER A 40 0.92 9.70 -9.79
N ARG A 41 0.90 8.60 -10.55
CA ARG A 41 -0.27 8.05 -11.25
C ARG A 41 -0.38 6.56 -10.94
N ILE A 42 -1.53 5.96 -11.23
CA ILE A 42 -1.70 4.52 -11.09
C ILE A 42 -1.63 3.85 -12.46
N GLY A 43 -0.58 3.06 -12.66
CA GLY A 43 -0.46 2.12 -13.77
C GLY A 43 -1.06 0.77 -13.42
N CYS A 44 -1.20 -0.11 -14.42
CA CYS A 44 -1.65 -1.48 -14.20
C CYS A 44 -0.82 -2.49 -14.97
N ALA A 45 -0.57 -3.65 -14.34
CA ALA A 45 -0.05 -4.83 -15.01
C ALA A 45 -0.85 -6.06 -14.59
N GLN A 46 -1.00 -7.03 -15.49
CA GLN A 46 -1.74 -8.26 -15.23
C GLN A 46 -0.88 -9.50 -15.45
N SER A 47 -1.14 -10.56 -14.69
CA SER A 47 -0.47 -11.85 -14.79
C SER A 47 -1.43 -13.00 -14.53
N LYS A 48 -1.25 -14.13 -15.22
CA LYS A 48 -2.00 -15.37 -14.93
C LYS A 48 -1.35 -16.23 -13.85
N ASP A 49 -0.01 -16.21 -13.77
CA ASP A 49 0.76 -17.00 -12.82
C ASP A 49 1.16 -16.21 -11.56
N GLY A 50 0.98 -14.89 -11.58
CA GLY A 50 1.40 -14.00 -10.50
C GLY A 50 2.89 -13.64 -10.55
N ILE A 51 3.62 -14.07 -11.59
CA ILE A 51 5.08 -13.91 -11.72
C ILE A 51 5.41 -13.08 -12.96
N HIS A 52 4.84 -13.45 -14.11
CA HIS A 52 5.10 -12.81 -15.40
C HIS A 52 3.98 -11.82 -15.72
N PHE A 53 4.31 -10.53 -15.71
CA PHE A 53 3.33 -9.45 -15.86
C PHE A 53 3.38 -8.79 -17.23
N THR A 54 2.21 -8.55 -17.80
CA THR A 54 2.01 -7.70 -18.97
C THR A 54 1.45 -6.35 -18.54
N ARG A 55 2.17 -5.27 -18.85
CA ARG A 55 1.84 -3.88 -18.49
C ARG A 55 0.77 -3.30 -19.43
N PHE A 56 -0.10 -2.44 -18.89
CA PHE A 56 -1.00 -1.62 -19.68
C PHE A 56 -0.32 -0.32 -20.12
N ARG A 57 -0.59 0.08 -21.36
CA ARG A 57 0.13 1.19 -22.02
C ARG A 57 -0.08 2.56 -21.36
N ASN A 58 -1.26 2.81 -20.81
CA ASN A 58 -1.65 4.09 -20.24
C ASN A 58 -1.94 3.93 -18.74
N PRO A 59 -1.86 5.03 -17.95
CA PRO A 59 -2.37 5.02 -16.59
C PRO A 59 -3.83 4.54 -16.58
N VAL A 60 -4.19 3.73 -15.58
CA VAL A 60 -5.57 3.28 -15.37
C VAL A 60 -6.33 4.21 -14.44
N PHE A 61 -5.63 5.00 -13.62
CA PHE A 61 -6.21 6.04 -12.80
C PHE A 61 -5.24 7.21 -12.66
N VAL A 62 -5.78 8.41 -12.83
CA VAL A 62 -5.11 9.68 -12.55
C VAL A 62 -6.06 10.49 -11.68
N MET A 63 -5.57 10.95 -10.55
CA MET A 63 -6.38 11.82 -9.70
C MET A 63 -6.59 13.15 -10.42
N ASN A 64 -7.86 13.47 -10.71
CA ASN A 64 -8.25 14.80 -11.19
C ASN A 64 -8.31 15.76 -10.01
N THR A 65 -7.17 16.32 -9.62
CA THR A 65 -7.14 17.50 -8.76
C THR A 65 -7.09 18.76 -9.63
N PRO A 66 -7.86 19.81 -9.33
CA PRO A 66 -7.65 21.11 -9.96
C PRO A 66 -6.18 21.52 -9.78
N PRO A 67 -5.59 22.27 -10.73
CA PRO A 67 -4.22 22.77 -10.59
C PRO A 67 -4.12 23.69 -9.38
N SER A 68 -3.83 23.11 -8.21
CA SER A 68 -3.46 23.85 -7.02
C SER A 68 -2.02 24.32 -7.21
N PRO A 69 -1.69 25.57 -6.83
CA PRO A 69 -0.30 26.04 -6.77
C PRO A 69 0.63 25.11 -5.96
N LYS A 70 0.05 24.30 -5.06
CA LYS A 70 0.76 23.34 -4.21
C LYS A 70 1.25 22.08 -4.92
N PHE A 71 0.66 21.69 -6.06
CA PHE A 71 1.10 20.50 -6.82
C PHE A 71 2.18 20.84 -7.88
N ARG A 72 2.91 21.95 -7.68
CA ARG A 72 4.01 22.35 -8.55
C ARG A 72 5.31 21.74 -8.05
N ASN A 73 6.25 21.54 -8.97
CA ASN A 73 7.63 21.22 -8.61
C ASN A 73 8.15 22.29 -7.63
N PRO A 74 8.40 21.95 -6.35
CA PRO A 74 8.83 22.93 -5.36
C PRO A 74 10.25 23.47 -5.65
N PHE A 75 10.98 22.83 -6.56
CA PHE A 75 12.32 23.23 -7.00
C PHE A 75 12.32 24.05 -8.30
N ALA A 76 11.15 24.29 -8.93
CA ALA A 76 11.07 25.06 -10.17
C ALA A 76 11.16 26.58 -9.97
N ASP A 77 10.91 27.09 -8.76
CA ASP A 77 10.94 28.52 -8.45
C ASP A 77 12.16 28.87 -7.57
N ILE A 78 13.29 29.14 -8.22
CA ILE A 78 14.62 29.34 -7.60
C ILE A 78 14.64 30.58 -6.68
N GLY A 79 13.62 31.44 -6.74
CA GLY A 79 13.50 32.68 -5.95
C GLY A 79 12.81 32.56 -4.59
N ARG A 80 12.21 31.41 -4.25
CA ARG A 80 11.53 31.19 -2.96
C ARG A 80 11.86 29.83 -2.38
N TYR A 81 12.72 29.80 -1.37
CA TYR A 81 12.95 28.61 -0.55
C TYR A 81 11.68 28.29 0.26
N ASP A 82 10.95 27.25 -0.13
CA ASP A 82 9.83 26.74 0.65
C ASP A 82 10.31 25.72 1.68
N ARG A 83 10.21 26.07 2.97
CA ARG A 83 10.58 25.18 4.09
C ARG A 83 9.63 24.01 4.28
N ASP A 84 8.43 24.09 3.73
CA ASP A 84 7.42 23.03 3.79
C ASP A 84 7.49 22.12 2.53
N ALA A 85 8.42 22.37 1.60
CA ALA A 85 8.66 21.54 0.42
C ALA A 85 9.21 20.15 0.80
N TYR A 86 8.46 19.11 0.44
CA TYR A 86 8.83 17.72 0.66
C TYR A 86 8.41 16.87 -0.53
N ALA A 87 9.26 15.93 -0.94
CA ALA A 87 8.95 14.93 -1.96
C ALA A 87 8.66 13.57 -1.30
N SER A 88 7.45 13.06 -1.46
CA SER A 88 7.05 11.72 -0.99
C SER A 88 7.44 10.71 -2.06
N GLY A 89 8.46 9.88 -1.82
CA GLY A 89 8.94 8.90 -2.81
C GLY A 89 9.44 9.55 -4.12
N GLY A 90 9.95 10.79 -4.06
CA GLY A 90 10.40 11.55 -5.23
C GLY A 90 9.31 12.35 -5.96
N GLY A 91 8.03 12.18 -5.61
CA GLY A 91 6.92 12.96 -6.18
C GLY A 91 6.39 14.05 -5.25
N TRP A 92 5.63 14.99 -5.81
CA TRP A 92 5.01 16.13 -5.10
C TRP A 92 3.51 16.26 -5.36
N GLY A 93 2.88 15.23 -5.93
CA GLY A 93 1.44 15.23 -6.15
C GLY A 93 0.90 13.97 -6.80
N GLY A 94 -0.41 13.93 -6.96
CA GLY A 94 -1.14 12.81 -7.59
C GLY A 94 -1.54 11.72 -6.61
N SER A 95 -1.67 10.49 -7.12
CA SER A 95 -2.13 9.31 -6.38
C SER A 95 -0.96 8.41 -5.99
N GLU A 96 -0.72 8.25 -4.69
CA GLU A 96 0.41 7.51 -4.14
C GLU A 96 0.00 6.17 -3.50
N ASP A 97 0.88 5.17 -3.60
CA ASP A 97 0.87 3.92 -2.83
C ASP A 97 -0.54 3.28 -2.74
N PRO A 98 -1.14 2.88 -3.87
CA PRO A 98 -2.49 2.31 -3.88
C PRO A 98 -2.57 1.00 -3.08
N ARG A 99 -3.71 0.78 -2.43
CA ARG A 99 -4.16 -0.47 -1.80
C ARG A 99 -5.49 -0.84 -2.43
N ALA A 100 -5.68 -2.10 -2.76
CA ALA A 100 -6.88 -2.51 -3.49
C ALA A 100 -7.46 -3.81 -2.94
N VAL A 101 -8.79 -3.86 -2.87
CA VAL A 101 -9.54 -5.06 -2.49
C VAL A 101 -10.78 -5.19 -3.37
N LEU A 102 -11.19 -6.43 -3.62
CA LEU A 102 -12.41 -6.76 -4.35
C LEU A 102 -13.49 -7.15 -3.34
N ILE A 103 -14.57 -6.39 -3.28
CA ILE A 103 -15.72 -6.65 -2.39
C ILE A 103 -16.97 -6.70 -3.26
N ASP A 104 -17.71 -7.80 -3.21
CA ASP A 104 -18.99 -7.96 -3.94
C ASP A 104 -18.93 -7.60 -5.44
N GLY A 105 -17.80 -7.92 -6.10
CA GLY A 105 -17.59 -7.63 -7.54
C GLY A 105 -17.21 -6.18 -7.85
N VAL A 106 -16.94 -5.35 -6.85
CA VAL A 106 -16.46 -3.98 -6.97
C VAL A 106 -15.03 -3.90 -6.46
N LEU A 107 -14.14 -3.37 -7.29
CA LEU A 107 -12.76 -3.11 -6.93
C LEU A 107 -12.70 -1.76 -6.21
N HIS A 108 -12.34 -1.78 -4.93
CA HIS A 108 -12.10 -0.59 -4.13
C HIS A 108 -10.60 -0.31 -4.07
N MET A 109 -10.20 0.93 -4.32
CA MET A 109 -8.81 1.34 -4.24
C MET A 109 -8.69 2.55 -3.32
N ASN A 110 -7.90 2.42 -2.24
CA ASN A 110 -7.51 3.54 -1.42
C ASN A 110 -6.05 3.93 -1.69
N PHE A 111 -5.75 5.22 -1.65
CA PHE A 111 -4.44 5.75 -2.03
C PHE A 111 -4.12 7.03 -1.23
N GLY A 112 -2.84 7.33 -1.11
CA GLY A 112 -2.35 8.57 -0.53
C GLY A 112 -2.48 9.74 -1.51
N VAL A 113 -2.86 10.90 -0.98
CA VAL A 113 -2.86 12.16 -1.71
C VAL A 113 -1.96 13.12 -0.94
N PHE A 114 -0.81 13.43 -1.52
CA PHE A 114 0.13 14.37 -0.93
C PHE A 114 -0.30 15.80 -1.26
N ASP A 115 -0.73 16.59 -0.25
CA ASP A 115 -1.04 18.03 -0.41
C ASP A 115 0.10 18.90 0.15
N SER A 116 0.63 18.58 1.34
CA SER A 116 1.82 19.21 1.92
C SER A 116 2.38 18.38 3.07
N TRP A 117 3.50 18.82 3.68
CA TRP A 117 4.02 18.20 4.90
C TRP A 117 2.99 18.08 6.04
N LYS A 118 2.09 19.07 6.15
CA LYS A 118 1.07 19.16 7.19
C LYS A 118 -0.25 18.48 6.78
N SER A 119 -0.33 17.93 5.57
CA SER A 119 -1.57 17.38 5.03
C SER A 119 -1.26 16.30 4.00
N ILE A 120 -1.36 15.05 4.43
CA ILE A 120 -1.36 13.89 3.53
C ILE A 120 -2.67 13.16 3.78
N ARG A 121 -3.53 13.16 2.77
CA ARG A 121 -4.88 12.60 2.87
C ARG A 121 -4.88 11.15 2.40
N VAL A 122 -5.80 10.36 2.93
CA VAL A 122 -6.19 9.08 2.34
C VAL A 122 -7.48 9.30 1.58
N ALA A 123 -7.47 8.94 0.31
CA ALA A 123 -8.64 8.93 -0.55
C ALA A 123 -9.02 7.49 -0.93
N LEU A 124 -10.28 7.30 -1.31
CA LEU A 124 -10.87 6.04 -1.72
C LEU A 124 -11.68 6.22 -3.00
N THR A 125 -11.56 5.30 -3.96
CA THR A 125 -12.39 5.24 -5.16
C THR A 125 -12.78 3.79 -5.43
N SER A 126 -13.66 3.58 -6.38
CA SER A 126 -14.09 2.24 -6.80
C SER A 126 -14.40 2.16 -8.29
N ILE A 127 -14.38 0.94 -8.81
CA ILE A 127 -14.76 0.60 -10.17
C ILE A 127 -15.36 -0.81 -10.17
N THR A 128 -16.34 -1.08 -11.04
CA THR A 128 -16.90 -2.44 -11.14
C THR A 128 -15.88 -3.38 -11.78
N LEU A 129 -15.82 -4.64 -11.35
CA LEU A 129 -14.92 -5.62 -11.96
C LEU A 129 -15.19 -5.82 -13.47
N PRO A 130 -16.45 -5.83 -13.95
CA PRO A 130 -16.73 -5.85 -15.40
C PRO A 130 -16.12 -4.66 -16.15
N ASP A 131 -16.28 -3.43 -15.66
CA ASP A 131 -15.68 -2.24 -16.31
C ASP A 131 -14.16 -2.31 -16.28
N PHE A 132 -13.58 -2.72 -15.16
CA PHE A 132 -12.13 -2.89 -15.01
C PHE A 132 -11.57 -3.92 -16.02
N ARG A 133 -12.21 -5.08 -16.15
CA ARG A 133 -11.83 -6.13 -17.12
C ARG A 133 -11.98 -5.66 -18.57
N ALA A 134 -13.05 -4.91 -18.85
CA ALA A 134 -13.30 -4.29 -20.15
C ALA A 134 -12.37 -3.10 -20.44
N ARG A 135 -11.55 -2.68 -19.46
CA ARG A 135 -10.66 -1.51 -19.53
C ARG A 135 -11.41 -0.21 -19.78
N ILE A 136 -12.63 -0.15 -19.28
CA ILE A 136 -13.47 1.04 -19.27
C ILE A 136 -13.20 1.73 -17.93
N TRP A 137 -12.28 2.70 -17.91
CA TRP A 137 -11.79 3.34 -16.67
C TRP A 137 -12.78 4.34 -16.06
N ASN A 138 -14.01 3.89 -15.81
CA ASN A 138 -15.09 4.65 -15.17
C ASN A 138 -14.98 4.57 -13.64
N TRP A 139 -13.88 5.07 -13.09
CA TRP A 139 -13.71 5.17 -11.65
C TRP A 139 -14.74 6.13 -11.06
N ALA A 140 -15.33 5.74 -9.93
CA ALA A 140 -16.18 6.62 -9.14
C ALA A 140 -15.39 7.86 -8.67
N PRO A 141 -16.06 8.99 -8.39
CA PRO A 141 -15.44 10.11 -7.69
C PRO A 141 -14.71 9.62 -6.43
N HIS A 142 -13.54 10.19 -6.16
CA HIS A 142 -12.80 9.80 -4.96
C HIS A 142 -13.38 10.47 -3.72
N LEU A 143 -13.47 9.71 -2.64
CA LEU A 143 -13.91 10.12 -1.32
C LEU A 143 -12.68 10.38 -0.45
N PHE A 144 -12.60 11.53 0.22
CA PHE A 144 -11.55 11.75 1.21
C PHE A 144 -11.97 11.21 2.57
N ILE A 145 -11.36 10.10 2.98
CA ILE A 145 -11.76 9.37 4.20
C ILE A 145 -10.95 9.77 5.45
N SER A 146 -9.87 10.54 5.26
CA SER A 146 -9.07 11.08 6.36
C SER A 146 -9.32 12.58 6.58
N PRO A 147 -9.09 13.14 7.78
CA PRO A 147 -9.22 14.57 8.03
C PRO A 147 -8.24 15.43 7.23
N GLU A 148 -8.62 16.69 6.98
CA GLU A 148 -7.73 17.75 6.48
C GLU A 148 -6.68 18.16 7.50
N LYS A 149 -5.54 18.69 7.01
CA LYS A 149 -4.45 19.23 7.86
C LYS A 149 -3.89 18.20 8.86
N GLU A 150 -4.02 16.93 8.49
CA GLU A 150 -3.45 15.80 9.20
C GLU A 150 -2.70 14.93 8.19
N THR A 151 -1.73 14.16 8.68
CA THR A 151 -0.90 13.28 7.87
C THR A 151 -1.26 11.83 8.12
N HIS A 152 -2.00 11.26 7.18
CA HIS A 152 -2.48 9.88 7.21
C HIS A 152 -1.91 9.10 6.01
N LYS A 153 -1.46 7.87 6.28
CA LYS A 153 -0.92 6.95 5.28
C LYS A 153 -1.26 5.52 5.71
N ASN A 154 -1.12 4.57 4.79
CA ASN A 154 -1.08 3.14 5.13
C ASN A 154 -2.38 2.60 5.75
N TRP A 155 -3.52 3.16 5.36
CA TRP A 155 -4.82 2.57 5.70
C TRP A 155 -5.16 1.48 4.71
N VAL A 156 -5.84 0.43 5.15
CA VAL A 156 -6.21 -0.71 4.31
C VAL A 156 -7.65 -1.10 4.58
N LEU A 157 -8.44 -1.21 3.52
CA LEU A 157 -9.78 -1.79 3.60
C LEU A 157 -9.66 -3.32 3.76
N PHE A 158 -10.51 -3.94 4.57
CA PHE A 158 -10.62 -5.39 4.61
C PHE A 158 -11.27 -5.90 3.32
N PRO A 159 -10.90 -7.11 2.83
CA PRO A 159 -11.41 -7.63 1.55
C PRO A 159 -12.82 -8.21 1.62
N GLU A 160 -13.51 -8.06 2.75
CA GLU A 160 -14.93 -8.39 2.92
C GLU A 160 -15.50 -7.54 4.06
N LYS A 161 -16.82 -7.44 4.08
CA LYS A 161 -17.54 -6.80 5.17
C LYS A 161 -17.42 -7.63 6.44
N ILE A 162 -17.16 -6.97 7.57
CA ILE A 162 -17.08 -7.58 8.89
C ILE A 162 -18.35 -7.21 9.64
N ARG A 163 -19.14 -8.24 10.03
CA ARG A 163 -20.47 -8.07 10.65
C ARG A 163 -21.40 -7.19 9.80
N GLY A 164 -21.33 -7.34 8.48
CA GLY A 164 -22.17 -6.61 7.52
C GLY A 164 -21.71 -5.19 7.17
N LYS A 165 -20.63 -4.69 7.77
CA LYS A 165 -20.09 -3.34 7.55
C LYS A 165 -18.77 -3.37 6.80
N PHE A 166 -18.49 -2.34 6.00
CA PHE A 166 -17.12 -2.08 5.55
C PHE A 166 -16.24 -1.88 6.78
N ALA A 167 -15.01 -2.37 6.72
CA ALA A 167 -14.05 -2.25 7.81
C ALA A 167 -12.72 -1.74 7.22
N ILE A 168 -12.12 -0.75 7.86
CA ILE A 168 -10.83 -0.19 7.46
C ILE A 168 -9.87 -0.17 8.63
N LEU A 169 -8.70 -0.78 8.45
CA LEU A 169 -7.61 -0.72 9.43
C LEU A 169 -6.81 0.55 9.18
N HIS A 170 -6.75 1.41 10.20
CA HIS A 170 -6.17 2.75 10.08
C HIS A 170 -5.03 3.03 11.07
N ALA A 171 -4.81 2.15 12.07
CA ALA A 171 -3.61 2.15 12.90
C ALA A 171 -3.30 0.74 13.44
N LEU A 172 -2.01 0.46 13.66
CA LEU A 172 -1.53 -0.79 14.28
C LEU A 172 -0.92 -0.59 15.67
N THR A 173 -0.57 0.65 16.02
CA THR A 173 0.05 1.00 17.31
C THR A 173 -0.64 2.24 17.90
N PRO A 174 -0.70 2.37 19.25
CA PRO A 174 -0.32 1.36 20.24
C PRO A 174 -1.28 0.15 20.28
N LYS A 175 -2.43 0.25 19.61
CA LYS A 175 -3.39 -0.85 19.40
C LYS A 175 -3.87 -0.87 17.96
N VAL A 176 -4.38 -2.00 17.51
CA VAL A 176 -5.05 -2.10 16.21
C VAL A 176 -6.35 -1.30 16.28
N MET A 177 -6.50 -0.33 15.38
CA MET A 177 -7.70 0.50 15.26
C MET A 177 -8.36 0.25 13.91
N ILE A 178 -9.67 -0.01 13.98
CA ILE A 178 -10.52 -0.32 12.84
C ILE A 178 -11.79 0.52 12.96
N ASP A 179 -12.13 1.19 11.87
CA ASP A 179 -13.38 1.91 11.73
C ASP A 179 -14.35 1.10 10.86
N TYR A 180 -15.65 1.26 11.09
CA TYR A 180 -16.70 0.48 10.44
C TYR A 180 -17.81 1.38 9.92
N ALA A 181 -18.25 1.17 8.69
CA ALA A 181 -19.31 1.94 8.06
C ALA A 181 -20.29 1.06 7.27
N ASP A 182 -21.56 1.45 7.18
CA ASP A 182 -22.54 0.75 6.32
C ASP A 182 -22.29 1.07 4.84
N SER A 183 -21.84 2.30 4.58
CA SER A 183 -21.49 2.86 3.28
C SER A 183 -20.15 3.60 3.34
N LEU A 184 -19.44 3.69 2.21
CA LEU A 184 -18.10 4.32 2.19
C LEU A 184 -18.18 5.85 2.28
N GLU A 185 -19.30 6.42 1.87
CA GLU A 185 -19.64 7.83 1.89
C GLU A 185 -19.76 8.38 3.32
N GLU A 186 -20.03 7.52 4.31
CA GLU A 186 -19.99 7.91 5.72
C GLU A 186 -18.62 8.46 6.12
N TRP A 187 -17.53 7.88 5.61
CA TRP A 187 -16.17 8.34 5.91
C TRP A 187 -15.80 9.64 5.21
N GLU A 188 -16.48 10.02 4.13
CA GLU A 188 -16.32 11.36 3.54
C GLU A 188 -17.00 12.42 4.42
N ASN A 189 -18.22 12.12 4.86
CA ASN A 189 -19.00 13.03 5.72
C ASN A 189 -18.43 13.12 7.14
N GLN A 190 -17.88 12.02 7.65
CA GLN A 190 -17.27 11.91 8.97
C GLN A 190 -15.89 11.22 8.85
N PRO A 191 -14.83 11.98 8.52
CA PRO A 191 -13.50 11.41 8.34
C PRO A 191 -12.97 10.68 9.57
N ILE A 192 -12.31 9.55 9.33
CA ILE A 192 -11.84 8.63 10.36
C ILE A 192 -10.79 9.31 11.23
N ARG A 193 -10.95 9.21 12.55
CA ARG A 193 -9.98 9.70 13.53
C ARG A 193 -8.98 8.61 13.87
N SER A 194 -7.80 8.68 13.24
CA SER A 194 -6.73 7.71 13.47
C SER A 194 -5.71 8.16 14.53
N ASN A 195 -4.97 7.20 15.05
CA ASN A 195 -3.75 7.48 15.80
C ASN A 195 -2.58 7.69 14.84
N ASN A 196 -2.09 8.93 14.75
CA ASN A 196 -0.90 9.27 13.96
C ASN A 196 0.42 9.09 14.72
N HIS A 197 0.37 8.77 16.02
CA HIS A 197 1.57 8.51 16.79
C HIS A 197 2.09 7.09 16.51
N ARG A 198 3.28 7.02 15.91
CA ARG A 198 3.92 5.77 15.54
C ARG A 198 4.85 5.32 16.66
N GLY A 199 4.50 4.20 17.27
CA GLY A 199 5.37 3.44 18.16
C GLY A 199 5.48 1.99 17.70
N GLY A 200 5.94 1.13 18.59
CA GLY A 200 6.16 -0.28 18.31
C GLY A 200 6.55 -1.02 19.58
N ARG A 201 7.26 -2.15 19.42
CA ARG A 201 7.76 -2.92 20.57
C ARG A 201 9.17 -2.44 20.90
N ASP A 202 9.34 -1.83 22.07
CA ASP A 202 10.66 -1.36 22.53
C ASP A 202 11.67 -2.51 22.57
N GLY A 203 12.88 -2.27 22.05
CA GLY A 203 13.95 -3.27 21.95
C GLY A 203 13.75 -4.34 20.87
N HIS A 204 12.72 -4.26 20.03
CA HIS A 204 12.51 -5.18 18.90
C HIS A 204 12.77 -4.51 17.54
N TRP A 205 12.90 -5.32 16.49
CA TRP A 205 13.11 -4.82 15.12
C TRP A 205 11.98 -3.89 14.62
N ASP A 206 10.77 -4.04 15.16
CA ASP A 206 9.59 -3.24 14.85
C ASP A 206 9.24 -2.21 15.93
N GLU A 207 10.27 -1.63 16.56
CA GLU A 207 10.17 -0.52 17.51
C GLU A 207 9.44 0.70 16.93
N PHE A 208 9.52 0.89 15.61
CA PHE A 208 8.81 1.96 14.92
C PHE A 208 7.95 1.40 13.77
N VAL A 209 6.68 1.11 14.07
CA VAL A 209 5.72 0.66 13.06
C VAL A 209 5.30 1.83 12.16
N ARG A 210 5.52 1.69 10.86
CA ARG A 210 5.18 2.72 9.86
C ARG A 210 3.71 2.66 9.43
N GLY A 211 3.07 1.50 9.53
CA GLY A 211 1.66 1.29 9.22
C GLY A 211 1.39 -0.05 8.53
N ALA A 212 0.14 -0.26 8.12
CA ALA A 212 -0.22 -1.45 7.37
C ALA A 212 0.40 -1.46 5.96
N ALA A 213 0.76 -2.65 5.52
CA ALA A 213 1.40 -2.88 4.24
C ALA A 213 0.33 -3.11 3.15
N ALA A 214 0.17 -4.35 2.73
CA ALA A 214 -0.94 -4.79 1.89
C ALA A 214 -2.25 -4.93 2.69
N PRO A 215 -3.42 -4.93 2.03
CA PRO A 215 -4.67 -5.32 2.68
C PRO A 215 -4.60 -6.69 3.36
N PRO A 216 -5.34 -6.89 4.47
CA PRO A 216 -5.32 -8.16 5.18
C PRO A 216 -5.80 -9.31 4.30
N LEU A 217 -5.11 -10.45 4.37
CA LEU A 217 -5.46 -11.67 3.64
C LEU A 217 -6.22 -12.62 4.55
N LYS A 218 -7.39 -13.11 4.11
CA LYS A 218 -8.17 -14.07 4.89
C LYS A 218 -7.51 -15.44 4.88
N THR A 219 -7.35 -16.05 6.05
CA THR A 219 -6.86 -17.43 6.21
C THR A 219 -7.74 -18.18 7.20
N LYS A 220 -7.56 -19.50 7.31
CA LYS A 220 -8.25 -20.32 8.32
C LYS A 220 -7.84 -19.99 9.77
N TYR A 221 -6.73 -19.27 9.97
CA TYR A 221 -6.20 -18.90 11.28
C TYR A 221 -6.52 -17.46 11.70
N GLY A 222 -7.03 -16.63 10.77
CA GLY A 222 -7.15 -15.18 10.99
C GLY A 222 -6.91 -14.34 9.75
N TRP A 223 -6.94 -13.03 9.94
CA TRP A 223 -6.49 -12.05 8.96
C TRP A 223 -4.97 -11.94 9.00
N LEU A 224 -4.28 -12.43 7.97
CA LEU A 224 -2.85 -12.21 7.81
C LEU A 224 -2.61 -10.77 7.34
N GLN A 225 -2.15 -9.93 8.26
CA GLN A 225 -1.82 -8.52 8.02
C GLN A 225 -0.31 -8.33 7.94
N LEU A 226 0.17 -7.91 6.77
CA LEU A 226 1.56 -7.47 6.59
C LEU A 226 1.71 -6.03 7.12
N TYR A 227 2.85 -5.67 7.66
CA TYR A 227 3.09 -4.29 8.11
C TYR A 227 4.52 -3.85 7.90
N HIS A 228 4.72 -2.56 7.67
CA HIS A 228 6.05 -1.98 7.57
C HIS A 228 6.50 -1.51 8.95
N ALA A 229 7.74 -1.83 9.31
CA ALA A 229 8.37 -1.29 10.50
C ALA A 229 9.88 -1.13 10.29
N MET A 230 10.49 -0.42 11.23
CA MET A 230 11.93 -0.20 11.27
C MET A 230 12.36 -0.11 12.74
N ASN A 231 13.64 -0.35 12.97
CA ASN A 231 14.30 -0.03 14.22
C ASN A 231 15.09 1.27 14.01
N PRO A 232 14.71 2.40 14.64
CA PRO A 232 15.43 3.67 14.47
C PRO A 232 16.90 3.62 14.92
N ARG A 233 17.27 2.61 15.71
CA ARG A 233 18.65 2.38 16.18
C ARG A 233 19.48 1.54 15.19
N GLU A 234 18.83 0.87 14.25
CA GLU A 234 19.50 0.13 13.17
C GLU A 234 19.65 1.01 11.92
N ASN A 235 20.75 0.85 11.19
CA ASN A 235 21.02 1.59 9.97
C ASN A 235 20.27 1.04 8.73
N HIS A 236 19.18 0.30 8.94
CA HIS A 236 18.50 -0.49 7.92
C HIS A 236 17.03 -0.08 7.88
N GLY A 237 16.58 0.44 6.73
CA GLY A 237 15.33 1.18 6.58
C GLY A 237 14.04 0.37 6.75
N TYR A 238 13.17 0.36 5.75
CA TYR A 238 11.82 -0.21 5.86
C TYR A 238 11.90 -1.71 5.66
N LYS A 239 11.48 -2.47 6.67
CA LYS A 239 11.32 -3.93 6.63
C LYS A 239 9.84 -4.31 6.74
N VAL A 240 9.51 -5.55 6.39
CA VAL A 240 8.13 -6.06 6.45
C VAL A 240 8.03 -7.13 7.53
N GLY A 241 7.00 -7.03 8.36
CA GLY A 241 6.59 -8.05 9.33
C GLY A 241 5.17 -8.53 9.04
N VAL A 242 4.72 -9.51 9.81
CA VAL A 242 3.35 -10.06 9.70
C VAL A 242 2.71 -10.26 11.06
N MET A 243 1.39 -10.13 11.10
CA MET A 243 0.57 -10.53 12.23
C MET A 243 -0.69 -11.23 11.75
N ILE A 244 -1.22 -12.13 12.57
CA ILE A 244 -2.53 -12.73 12.37
C ILE A 244 -3.50 -12.04 13.33
N LEU A 245 -4.53 -11.39 12.80
CA LEU A 245 -5.61 -10.79 13.57
C LEU A 245 -6.80 -11.76 13.64
N ASP A 246 -7.59 -11.70 14.70
CA ASP A 246 -8.78 -12.55 14.86
C ASP A 246 -9.83 -12.26 13.77
N LEU A 247 -10.48 -13.31 13.23
CA LEU A 247 -11.46 -13.15 12.15
C LEU A 247 -12.71 -12.38 12.58
N LYS A 248 -13.16 -12.57 13.82
CA LYS A 248 -14.41 -11.99 14.34
C LYS A 248 -14.18 -10.62 14.97
N ASP A 249 -13.02 -10.43 15.56
CA ASP A 249 -12.59 -9.20 16.21
C ASP A 249 -11.15 -8.84 15.79
N PRO A 250 -10.97 -8.26 14.59
CA PRO A 250 -9.66 -7.96 14.03
C PRO A 250 -8.84 -6.92 14.82
N THR A 251 -9.38 -6.37 15.91
CA THR A 251 -8.60 -5.56 16.86
C THR A 251 -7.65 -6.39 17.71
N LYS A 252 -7.84 -7.73 17.75
CA LYS A 252 -7.03 -8.67 18.53
C LYS A 252 -5.94 -9.30 17.67
N ILE A 253 -4.69 -9.16 18.12
CA ILE A 253 -3.54 -9.83 17.54
C ILE A 253 -3.43 -11.23 18.16
N LEU A 254 -3.49 -12.27 17.32
CA LEU A 254 -3.33 -13.67 17.72
C LEU A 254 -1.87 -14.11 17.66
N TYR A 255 -1.20 -13.75 16.56
CA TYR A 255 0.21 -14.07 16.31
C TYR A 255 0.91 -12.88 15.67
N ARG A 256 2.21 -12.72 15.89
CA ARG A 256 3.01 -11.63 15.31
C ARG A 256 4.46 -12.08 15.19
N SER A 257 5.08 -11.79 14.05
CA SER A 257 6.46 -12.21 13.80
C SER A 257 7.43 -11.55 14.78
N SER A 258 8.36 -12.34 15.34
CA SER A 258 9.44 -11.83 16.20
C SER A 258 10.59 -11.20 15.40
N LYS A 259 10.69 -11.50 14.10
CA LYS A 259 11.66 -10.98 13.13
C LYS A 259 10.95 -10.41 11.88
N PRO A 260 11.61 -9.60 11.05
CA PRO A 260 11.09 -9.27 9.73
C PRO A 260 10.88 -10.53 8.89
N VAL A 261 9.86 -10.57 8.06
CA VAL A 261 9.65 -11.65 7.07
C VAL A 261 10.29 -11.34 5.72
N LEU A 262 10.55 -10.05 5.46
CA LEU A 262 11.26 -9.53 4.28
C LEU A 262 12.03 -8.27 4.70
N GLU A 263 13.28 -8.18 4.28
CA GLU A 263 14.16 -7.05 4.53
C GLU A 263 15.08 -6.82 3.33
N PRO A 264 15.63 -5.60 3.16
CA PRO A 264 16.46 -5.28 2.00
C PRO A 264 17.75 -6.11 1.97
N GLN A 265 17.93 -6.91 0.92
CA GLN A 265 19.09 -7.74 0.65
C GLN A 265 19.60 -7.59 -0.80
N GLU A 266 18.71 -7.23 -1.72
CA GLU A 266 19.01 -7.12 -3.14
C GLU A 266 19.53 -5.73 -3.52
N TRP A 267 20.31 -5.67 -4.60
CA TRP A 267 20.91 -4.41 -5.06
C TRP A 267 19.86 -3.34 -5.38
N TYR A 268 18.71 -3.73 -5.95
CA TYR A 268 17.66 -2.80 -6.37
C TYR A 268 16.85 -2.23 -5.20
N GLU A 269 16.91 -2.87 -4.02
CA GLU A 269 16.31 -2.38 -2.77
C GLU A 269 17.20 -1.33 -2.08
N ASN A 270 18.46 -1.27 -2.55
CA ASN A 270 19.51 -0.41 -2.04
C ASN A 270 19.94 0.67 -3.05
N ASP A 271 19.40 0.63 -4.26
CA ASP A 271 19.55 1.65 -5.30
C ASP A 271 18.52 2.78 -5.10
N TRP A 272 18.89 4.01 -5.47
CA TRP A 272 18.10 5.24 -5.29
C TRP A 272 17.76 5.64 -3.85
N LYS A 273 16.94 4.85 -3.14
CA LYS A 273 16.59 5.06 -1.73
C LYS A 273 16.98 3.83 -0.91
N PRO A 274 18.21 3.79 -0.37
CA PRO A 274 18.75 2.57 0.20
C PRO A 274 17.96 2.01 1.39
N GLY A 275 17.90 0.68 1.48
CA GLY A 275 17.31 -0.02 2.62
C GLY A 275 15.78 0.04 2.66
N VAL A 276 15.08 0.08 1.52
CA VAL A 276 13.61 0.17 1.49
C VAL A 276 13.02 -1.03 0.74
N VAL A 277 12.25 -1.85 1.48
CA VAL A 277 11.24 -2.75 0.91
C VAL A 277 9.85 -2.33 1.35
N TYR A 278 8.97 -2.03 0.40
CA TYR A 278 7.64 -1.50 0.67
C TYR A 278 6.55 -2.36 0.01
N ALA A 279 6.11 -3.40 0.72
CA ALA A 279 5.00 -4.28 0.30
C ALA A 279 3.63 -3.58 0.42
N SER A 280 2.97 -3.26 -0.68
CA SER A 280 1.60 -2.66 -0.66
C SER A 280 0.55 -3.57 -1.30
N GLY A 281 0.98 -4.69 -1.85
CA GLY A 281 0.14 -5.65 -2.55
C GLY A 281 0.56 -7.05 -2.19
N ALA A 282 -0.41 -7.87 -1.81
CA ALA A 282 -0.20 -9.28 -1.59
C ALA A 282 -1.45 -10.05 -2.01
N VAL A 283 -1.27 -11.27 -2.50
CA VAL A 283 -2.37 -12.17 -2.86
C VAL A 283 -2.03 -13.59 -2.42
N ILE A 284 -3.07 -14.39 -2.18
CA ILE A 284 -2.94 -15.84 -2.04
C ILE A 284 -3.45 -16.46 -3.32
N LYS A 285 -2.62 -17.25 -3.98
CA LYS A 285 -3.00 -17.99 -5.20
C LYS A 285 -2.37 -19.37 -5.17
N ASP A 286 -3.17 -20.40 -5.43
CA ASP A 286 -2.74 -21.80 -5.53
C ASP A 286 -1.89 -22.29 -4.35
N GLY A 287 -2.24 -21.86 -3.12
CA GLY A 287 -1.52 -22.24 -1.90
C GLY A 287 -0.20 -21.48 -1.68
N THR A 288 0.11 -20.50 -2.51
CA THR A 288 1.29 -19.62 -2.38
C THR A 288 0.86 -18.21 -1.96
N LEU A 289 1.59 -17.65 -0.99
CA LEU A 289 1.55 -16.22 -0.66
C LEU A 289 2.49 -15.49 -1.62
N PHE A 290 1.94 -14.54 -2.37
CA PHE A 290 2.69 -13.61 -3.21
C PHE A 290 2.70 -12.23 -2.56
N VAL A 291 3.86 -11.62 -2.41
CA VAL A 291 4.03 -10.27 -1.84
C VAL A 291 4.78 -9.41 -2.84
N TYR A 292 4.11 -8.39 -3.37
CA TYR A 292 4.65 -7.44 -4.32
C TYR A 292 5.07 -6.16 -3.60
N TYR A 293 6.29 -5.72 -3.83
CA TYR A 293 6.89 -4.62 -3.08
C TYR A 293 7.69 -3.67 -3.95
N GLY A 294 7.71 -2.40 -3.54
CA GLY A 294 8.67 -1.42 -4.06
C GLY A 294 10.05 -1.65 -3.45
N GLY A 295 11.06 -1.82 -4.30
CA GLY A 295 12.48 -1.81 -3.91
C GLY A 295 13.08 -0.44 -4.18
N GLY A 296 13.65 0.18 -3.15
CA GLY A 296 14.34 1.47 -3.26
C GLY A 296 13.48 2.64 -3.74
N ASP A 297 12.15 2.56 -3.58
CA ASP A 297 11.15 3.47 -4.17
C ASP A 297 11.36 3.69 -5.69
N LYS A 298 11.83 2.65 -6.41
CA LYS A 298 12.20 2.78 -7.83
C LYS A 298 11.58 1.70 -8.73
N ARG A 299 11.56 0.46 -8.24
CA ARG A 299 11.18 -0.73 -9.01
C ARG A 299 10.21 -1.60 -8.22
N ILE A 300 9.48 -2.46 -8.91
CA ILE A 300 8.64 -3.49 -8.27
C ILE A 300 9.34 -4.83 -8.35
N SER A 301 9.46 -5.49 -7.21
CA SER A 301 9.83 -6.89 -7.12
C SER A 301 8.76 -7.67 -6.35
N MET A 302 9.02 -8.95 -6.17
CA MET A 302 8.09 -9.91 -5.58
C MET A 302 8.88 -10.89 -4.71
N ALA A 303 8.31 -11.23 -3.57
CA ALA A 303 8.76 -12.34 -2.74
C ALA A 303 7.58 -13.29 -2.49
N THR A 304 7.87 -14.56 -2.27
CA THR A 304 6.85 -15.62 -2.15
C THR A 304 7.14 -16.58 -1.01
N ALA A 305 6.10 -17.27 -0.55
CA ALA A 305 6.24 -18.43 0.31
C ALA A 305 5.06 -19.39 0.14
N PRO A 306 5.26 -20.71 0.27
CA PRO A 306 4.14 -21.63 0.46
C PRO A 306 3.33 -21.22 1.70
N LEU A 307 2.03 -20.99 1.55
CA LEU A 307 1.20 -20.35 2.57
C LEU A 307 1.14 -21.15 3.87
N GLU A 308 0.86 -22.44 3.80
CA GLU A 308 0.69 -23.29 4.98
C GLU A 308 1.99 -23.42 5.80
N PRO A 309 3.16 -23.75 5.19
CA PRO A 309 4.43 -23.68 5.90
C PRO A 309 4.75 -22.30 6.49
N PHE A 310 4.45 -21.21 5.76
CA PHE A 310 4.68 -19.85 6.25
C PHE A 310 3.85 -19.54 7.50
N LEU A 311 2.56 -19.88 7.49
CA LEU A 311 1.66 -19.68 8.63
C LEU A 311 2.05 -20.57 9.82
N HIS A 312 2.41 -21.83 9.57
CA HIS A 312 2.91 -22.73 10.62
C HIS A 312 4.16 -22.13 11.31
N ALA A 313 5.15 -21.71 10.52
CA ALA A 313 6.36 -21.10 11.04
C ALA A 313 6.07 -19.82 11.83
N LEU A 314 5.08 -19.01 11.41
CA LEU A 314 4.67 -17.82 12.15
C LEU A 314 4.05 -18.15 13.52
N MET A 315 3.26 -19.22 13.62
CA MET A 315 2.54 -19.56 14.85
C MET A 315 3.38 -20.36 15.86
N HIS A 316 4.38 -21.11 15.38
CA HIS A 316 5.10 -22.08 16.21
C HIS A 316 6.61 -21.81 16.31
N ASP A 317 7.24 -21.45 15.19
CA ASP A 317 8.71 -21.47 15.08
C ASP A 317 9.32 -20.07 15.10
N ASN A 318 8.52 -19.03 14.82
CA ASN A 318 8.93 -17.63 14.68
C ASN A 318 9.98 -17.38 13.58
N GLU A 319 10.07 -18.29 12.59
CA GLU A 319 11.01 -18.23 11.46
C GLU A 319 10.31 -18.09 10.10
N ALA A 320 9.09 -17.51 10.08
CA ALA A 320 8.39 -17.22 8.82
C ALA A 320 9.22 -16.25 7.96
N ARG A 321 9.50 -16.64 6.71
CA ARG A 321 10.28 -15.85 5.75
C ARG A 321 9.67 -15.92 4.36
N LEU A 322 9.78 -14.80 3.64
CA LEU A 322 9.52 -14.72 2.21
C LEU A 322 10.84 -14.94 1.45
N ILE A 323 10.74 -15.50 0.25
CA ILE A 323 11.87 -15.82 -0.65
C ILE A 323 11.71 -15.03 -1.94
#